data_AF-A0A208XTS6-F1
#
_entry.id   AF-A0A208XTS6-F1
#
_cell.length_a   1.000
_cell.length_b   1.000
_cell.length_c   1.000
_cell.angle_alpha   90.00
_cell.angle_beta   90.00
_cell.angle_gamma   90.00
#
_symmetry.space_group_name_H-M   'P 1'
#
loop_
_entity.id
_entity.type
_entity.pdbx_description
1 polymer ?
#
loop_
_entity_poly.entity_id
_entity_poly.type
_entity_poly.pdbx_seq_one_letter_code
_entity_poly.pdbx_strand_id
1 'polypeptide(L)'
;MGGELDEWRARLAAMAMPDDGADGAHDATHVARVWRAAASLLAEHPEADPLIVLAACHLHDIVNLPKQHPDRARASRMAAERARRLLADAGFPADKLDGVAHAIEAHSFSAGIAPRTIEACIVQDADRLDALGAVGLARLYYTAGRMGSALAHPADPLARDRPLDDRAYALDHIEAKLATLPATMRTAAGARLAEKRLDWLRAFRDTFVDEWGRGD
;
A
#
# COMPACT_ATOMS: atom_id res chain seq x y z
N MET A 1 12.61 -10.75 -22.50
CA MET A 1 12.31 -9.95 -21.29
C MET A 1 11.03 -10.43 -20.58
N GLY A 2 9.93 -10.75 -21.27
CA GLY A 2 8.72 -11.27 -20.62
C GLY A 2 8.90 -12.62 -19.91
N GLY A 3 9.62 -13.57 -20.51
CA GLY A 3 9.76 -14.93 -19.95
C GLY A 3 10.47 -15.01 -18.59
N GLU A 4 11.49 -14.19 -18.36
CA GLU A 4 12.20 -14.14 -17.08
C GLU A 4 11.34 -13.52 -15.97
N LEU A 5 10.58 -12.45 -16.28
CA LEU A 5 9.65 -11.85 -15.34
C LEU A 5 8.53 -12.82 -14.95
N ASP A 6 7.97 -13.56 -15.92
CA ASP A 6 6.90 -14.50 -15.67
C ASP A 6 7.36 -15.69 -14.81
N GLU A 7 8.57 -16.20 -15.06
CA GLU A 7 9.17 -17.24 -14.22
C GLU A 7 9.35 -16.77 -12.78
N TRP A 8 9.97 -15.59 -12.60
CA TRP A 8 10.17 -15.04 -11.27
C TRP A 8 8.86 -14.71 -10.57
N ARG A 9 7.85 -14.23 -11.29
CA ARG A 9 6.54 -13.93 -10.72
C ARG A 9 5.90 -15.15 -10.06
N ALA A 10 5.95 -16.31 -10.72
CA ALA A 10 5.41 -17.55 -10.14
C ALA A 10 6.17 -17.96 -8.87
N ARG A 11 7.51 -17.86 -8.89
CA ARG A 11 8.37 -18.20 -7.76
C ARG A 11 8.17 -17.24 -6.58
N LEU A 12 8.07 -15.94 -6.84
CA LEU A 12 7.82 -14.90 -5.85
C LEU A 12 6.45 -15.05 -5.20
N ALA A 13 5.41 -15.39 -5.98
CA ALA A 13 4.08 -15.66 -5.43
C ALA A 13 4.10 -16.82 -4.43
N ALA A 14 4.88 -17.86 -4.69
CA ALA A 14 5.06 -18.97 -3.75
C ALA A 14 5.82 -18.54 -2.48
N MET A 15 6.82 -17.67 -2.60
CA MET A 15 7.59 -17.14 -1.45
C MET A 15 6.79 -16.19 -0.56
N ALA A 16 5.82 -15.47 -1.12
CA ALA A 16 5.00 -14.49 -0.42
C ALA A 16 3.88 -15.13 0.43
N MET A 17 3.62 -16.42 0.27
CA MET A 17 2.60 -17.13 1.04
C MET A 17 3.08 -17.37 2.47
N PRO A 18 2.30 -16.98 3.50
CA PRO A 18 2.65 -17.26 4.89
C PRO A 18 2.57 -18.78 5.19
N ASP A 19 3.43 -19.25 6.10
CA ASP A 19 3.52 -20.67 6.50
C ASP A 19 2.29 -21.15 7.30
N ASP A 20 1.45 -20.22 7.79
CA ASP A 20 0.47 -20.46 8.84
C ASP A 20 -0.96 -19.97 8.50
N GLY A 21 -1.43 -20.19 7.26
CA GLY A 21 -2.87 -20.32 6.92
C GLY A 21 -3.81 -19.14 7.23
N ALA A 22 -3.33 -18.02 7.77
CA ALA A 22 -4.12 -16.83 8.07
C ALA A 22 -4.19 -15.91 6.85
N ASP A 23 -5.40 -15.46 6.48
CA ASP A 23 -5.72 -14.38 5.51
C ASP A 23 -4.92 -14.33 4.18
N GLY A 24 -4.28 -15.41 3.75
CA GLY A 24 -3.38 -15.43 2.58
C GLY A 24 -4.03 -15.02 1.25
N ALA A 25 -5.36 -15.12 1.13
CA ALA A 25 -6.09 -14.60 -0.03
C ALA A 25 -6.14 -13.06 -0.05
N HIS A 26 -6.25 -12.40 1.11
CA HIS A 26 -6.25 -10.95 1.21
C HIS A 26 -4.87 -10.38 0.86
N ASP A 27 -3.81 -11.02 1.34
CA ASP A 27 -2.43 -10.63 1.04
C ASP A 27 -2.06 -10.88 -0.43
N ALA A 28 -2.46 -12.03 -1.00
CA ALA A 28 -2.23 -12.32 -2.42
C ALA A 28 -2.97 -11.34 -3.36
N THR A 29 -4.21 -10.97 -3.04
CA THR A 29 -4.94 -9.98 -3.85
C THR A 29 -4.35 -8.57 -3.69
N HIS A 30 -3.83 -8.22 -2.51
CA HIS A 30 -3.12 -6.97 -2.28
C HIS A 30 -1.84 -6.90 -3.12
N VAL A 31 -0.97 -7.91 -3.02
CA VAL A 31 0.26 -8.01 -3.82
C VAL A 31 -0.03 -7.88 -5.32
N ALA A 32 -1.06 -8.57 -5.82
CA ALA A 32 -1.43 -8.49 -7.23
C ALA A 32 -1.86 -7.08 -7.67
N ARG A 33 -2.58 -6.33 -6.82
CA ARG A 33 -3.00 -4.95 -7.10
C ARG A 33 -1.82 -3.98 -7.04
N VAL A 34 -0.93 -4.14 -6.06
CA VAL A 34 0.31 -3.36 -5.94
C VAL A 34 1.17 -3.58 -7.17
N TRP A 35 1.42 -4.83 -7.56
CA TRP A 35 2.18 -5.13 -8.79
C TRP A 35 1.52 -4.52 -10.03
N ARG A 36 0.20 -4.63 -10.18
CA ARG A 36 -0.51 -4.01 -11.32
C ARG A 36 -0.35 -2.49 -11.36
N ALA A 37 -0.39 -1.83 -10.19
CA ALA A 37 -0.13 -0.39 -10.11
C ALA A 37 1.34 -0.10 -10.47
N ALA A 38 2.29 -0.82 -9.90
CA ALA A 38 3.72 -0.65 -10.18
C ALA A 38 4.05 -0.86 -11.66
N ALA A 39 3.47 -1.88 -12.30
CA ALA A 39 3.61 -2.14 -13.73
C ALA A 39 3.09 -0.99 -14.60
N SER A 40 2.02 -0.30 -14.17
CA SER A 40 1.55 0.89 -14.88
C SER A 40 2.49 2.08 -14.72
N LEU A 41 3.14 2.23 -13.56
CA LEU A 41 4.12 3.29 -13.31
C LEU A 41 5.44 3.04 -14.06
N LEU A 42 5.87 1.77 -14.14
CA LEU A 42 7.05 1.34 -14.90
C LEU A 42 7.01 1.78 -16.37
N ALA A 43 5.82 1.91 -16.96
CA ALA A 43 5.67 2.36 -18.34
C ALA A 43 6.21 3.79 -18.59
N GLU A 44 6.30 4.62 -17.55
CA GLU A 44 6.87 5.98 -17.61
C GLU A 44 8.34 6.03 -17.15
N HIS A 45 8.91 4.89 -16.73
CA HIS A 45 10.26 4.78 -16.15
C HIS A 45 11.06 3.64 -16.81
N PRO A 46 11.47 3.78 -18.08
CA PRO A 46 12.26 2.77 -18.79
C PRO A 46 13.64 2.50 -18.17
N GLU A 47 14.14 3.41 -17.33
CA GLU A 47 15.38 3.29 -16.58
C GLU A 47 15.28 2.35 -15.36
N ALA A 48 14.07 2.06 -14.89
CA ALA A 48 13.85 1.22 -13.72
C ALA A 48 14.00 -0.28 -14.06
N ASP A 49 14.61 -1.06 -13.16
CA ASP A 49 14.66 -2.51 -13.34
C ASP A 49 13.32 -3.16 -12.94
N PRO A 50 12.57 -3.73 -13.90
CA PRO A 50 11.25 -4.29 -13.62
C PRO A 50 11.30 -5.53 -12.72
N LEU A 51 12.43 -6.26 -12.69
CA LEU A 51 12.59 -7.44 -11.84
C LEU A 51 12.78 -7.04 -10.37
N ILE A 52 13.46 -5.92 -10.11
CA ILE A 52 13.58 -5.36 -8.76
C ILE A 52 12.19 -4.95 -8.24
N VAL A 53 11.43 -4.20 -9.05
CA VAL A 53 10.08 -3.75 -8.70
C VAL A 53 9.15 -4.95 -8.48
N LEU A 54 9.19 -5.95 -9.37
CA LEU A 54 8.40 -7.17 -9.24
C LEU A 54 8.66 -7.89 -7.91
N ALA A 55 9.93 -8.14 -7.59
CA ALA A 55 10.33 -8.83 -6.37
C ALA A 55 9.95 -8.04 -5.12
N ALA A 56 10.20 -6.73 -5.11
CA ALA A 56 9.83 -5.86 -4.01
C ALA A 56 8.31 -5.84 -3.77
N CYS A 57 7.49 -5.68 -4.82
CA CYS A 57 6.03 -5.72 -4.69
C CYS A 57 5.52 -7.03 -4.08
N HIS A 58 6.13 -8.18 -4.39
CA HIS A 58 5.68 -9.46 -3.85
C HIS A 58 6.10 -9.70 -2.40
N LEU A 59 7.23 -9.13 -1.98
CA LEU A 59 7.84 -9.46 -0.68
C LEU A 59 7.80 -8.31 0.33
N HIS A 60 7.26 -7.13 -0.02
CA HIS A 60 7.33 -5.95 0.84
C HIS A 60 6.68 -6.12 2.22
N ASP A 61 5.63 -6.95 2.29
CA ASP A 61 4.86 -7.25 3.51
C ASP A 61 5.07 -8.68 4.03
N ILE A 62 6.14 -9.38 3.60
CA ILE A 62 6.46 -10.75 4.06
C ILE A 62 6.73 -10.85 5.57
N VAL A 63 6.89 -9.71 6.26
CA VAL A 63 6.91 -9.62 7.72
C VAL A 63 5.76 -8.75 8.18
N ASN A 64 4.68 -9.39 8.64
CA ASN A 64 3.50 -8.72 9.15
C ASN A 64 3.48 -8.75 10.70
N LEU A 65 3.83 -7.62 11.31
CA LEU A 65 3.73 -7.43 12.76
C LEU A 65 2.39 -6.77 13.12
N PRO A 66 1.71 -7.19 14.21
CA PRO A 66 0.50 -6.53 14.68
C PRO A 66 0.68 -5.01 14.84
N LYS A 67 -0.39 -4.22 14.61
CA LYS A 67 -0.34 -2.75 14.65
C LYS A 67 0.22 -2.17 15.96
N GLN A 68 0.07 -2.87 17.09
CA GLN A 68 0.53 -2.44 18.41
C GLN A 68 1.89 -3.05 18.81
N HIS A 69 2.54 -3.79 17.91
CA HIS A 69 3.82 -4.42 18.22
C HIS A 69 4.93 -3.36 18.39
N PRO A 70 5.80 -3.45 19.41
CA PRO A 70 6.84 -2.46 19.69
C PRO A 70 7.81 -2.27 18.51
N ASP A 71 8.11 -3.35 17.78
CA ASP A 71 8.98 -3.30 16.60
C ASP A 71 8.26 -2.96 15.28
N ARG A 72 7.02 -2.43 15.28
CA ARG A 72 6.29 -2.16 14.03
C ARG A 72 7.06 -1.21 13.09
N ALA A 73 7.81 -0.25 13.65
CA ALA A 73 8.67 0.66 12.87
C ALA A 73 9.86 -0.05 12.19
N ARG A 74 10.21 -1.26 12.63
CA ARG A 74 11.29 -2.09 12.07
C ARG A 74 10.78 -3.15 11.09
N ALA A 75 9.46 -3.31 10.94
CA ALA A 75 8.87 -4.35 10.11
C ALA A 75 9.36 -4.31 8.66
N SER A 76 9.48 -3.13 8.04
CA SER A 76 9.97 -3.02 6.66
C SER A 76 11.46 -3.39 6.52
N ARG A 77 12.28 -3.09 7.53
CA ARG A 77 13.69 -3.53 7.58
C ARG A 77 13.79 -5.04 7.72
N MET A 78 12.99 -5.63 8.60
CA MET A 78 12.91 -7.09 8.77
C MET A 78 12.43 -7.79 7.50
N ALA A 79 11.43 -7.21 6.80
CA ALA A 79 10.96 -7.71 5.51
C ALA A 79 12.06 -7.63 4.44
N ALA A 80 12.81 -6.53 4.37
CA ALA A 80 13.93 -6.36 3.45
C ALA A 80 15.03 -7.40 3.69
N GLU A 81 15.42 -7.61 4.95
CA GLU A 81 16.43 -8.62 5.33
C GLU A 81 15.97 -10.04 5.00
N ARG A 82 14.71 -10.37 5.28
CA ARG A 82 14.13 -11.68 4.95
C ARG A 82 14.07 -11.90 3.44
N ALA A 83 13.55 -10.92 2.69
CA ALA A 83 13.44 -10.99 1.24
C ALA A 83 14.82 -11.17 0.58
N ARG A 84 15.83 -10.42 1.03
CA ARG A 84 17.21 -10.55 0.52
C ARG A 84 17.76 -11.96 0.68
N ARG A 85 17.53 -12.60 1.84
CA ARG A 85 17.96 -14.00 2.09
C ARG A 85 17.23 -14.98 1.19
N LEU A 86 15.90 -14.93 1.17
CA LEU A 86 15.07 -15.84 0.36
C LEU A 86 15.39 -15.75 -1.14
N LEU A 87 15.59 -14.53 -1.65
CA LEU A 87 15.96 -14.29 -3.03
C LEU A 87 17.36 -14.82 -3.35
N ALA A 88 18.34 -14.59 -2.47
CA ALA A 88 19.69 -15.11 -2.65
C ALA A 88 19.72 -16.64 -2.68
N ASP A 89 19.03 -17.29 -1.74
CA ASP A 89 18.92 -18.75 -1.65
C ASP A 89 18.23 -19.35 -2.89
N ALA A 90 17.31 -18.59 -3.49
CA ALA A 90 16.63 -18.97 -4.73
C ALA A 90 17.43 -18.66 -6.00
N GLY A 91 18.65 -18.10 -5.91
CA GLY A 91 19.46 -17.77 -7.08
C GLY A 91 18.95 -16.55 -7.87
N PHE A 92 18.32 -15.59 -7.19
CA PHE A 92 18.02 -14.29 -7.78
C PHE A 92 19.30 -13.53 -8.15
N PRO A 93 19.31 -12.70 -9.21
CA PRO A 93 20.50 -11.95 -9.61
C PRO A 93 21.11 -11.14 -8.45
N ALA A 94 22.36 -11.43 -8.12
CA ALA A 94 23.02 -10.90 -6.92
C ALA A 94 23.17 -9.37 -6.96
N ASP A 95 23.37 -8.81 -8.14
CA ASP A 95 23.46 -7.36 -8.40
C ASP A 95 22.15 -6.61 -8.14
N LYS A 96 21.00 -7.30 -8.11
CA LYS A 96 19.67 -6.71 -7.90
C LYS A 96 19.19 -6.79 -6.44
N LEU A 97 19.82 -7.61 -5.61
CA LEU A 97 19.37 -7.90 -4.24
C LEU A 97 19.29 -6.64 -3.37
N ASP A 98 20.29 -5.77 -3.45
CA ASP A 98 20.33 -4.56 -2.62
C ASP A 98 19.27 -3.53 -3.06
N GLY A 99 18.96 -3.48 -4.36
CA GLY A 99 17.86 -2.68 -4.89
C GLY A 99 16.50 -3.16 -4.39
N VAL A 100 16.27 -4.48 -4.37
CA VAL A 100 15.03 -5.08 -3.83
C VAL A 100 14.91 -4.79 -2.34
N ALA A 101 15.97 -5.03 -1.57
CA ALA A 101 15.99 -4.79 -0.14
C ALA A 101 15.67 -3.32 0.18
N HIS A 102 16.28 -2.38 -0.54
CA HIS A 102 16.01 -0.96 -0.36
C HIS A 102 14.56 -0.57 -0.73
N ALA A 103 14.01 -1.09 -1.83
CA ALA A 103 12.63 -0.82 -2.22
C ALA A 103 11.62 -1.32 -1.16
N ILE A 104 11.86 -2.51 -0.61
CA ILE A 104 11.06 -3.06 0.50
C ILE A 104 11.27 -2.22 1.77
N GLU A 105 12.49 -1.86 2.10
CA GLU A 105 12.77 -1.10 3.33
C GLU A 105 12.05 0.26 3.33
N ALA A 106 12.09 0.95 2.18
CA ALA A 106 11.61 2.31 2.02
C ALA A 106 10.11 2.45 1.71
N HIS A 107 9.38 1.38 1.37
CA HIS A 107 7.96 1.51 0.99
C HIS A 107 7.09 2.03 2.16
N SER A 108 7.39 1.56 3.39
CA SER A 108 6.52 1.75 4.54
C SER A 108 6.48 3.20 5.01
N PHE A 109 5.26 3.73 5.17
CA PHE A 109 5.04 5.06 5.76
C PHE A 109 5.60 5.16 7.19
N SER A 110 5.39 4.13 8.01
CA SER A 110 5.78 4.13 9.43
C SER A 110 7.29 4.10 9.65
N ALA A 111 8.06 3.60 8.69
CA ALA A 111 9.52 3.57 8.78
C ALA A 111 10.14 4.95 8.54
N GLY A 112 9.45 5.85 7.83
CA GLY A 112 9.95 7.20 7.54
C GLY A 112 11.22 7.23 6.67
N ILE A 113 11.52 6.14 5.95
CA ILE A 113 12.72 6.02 5.14
C ILE A 113 12.46 6.62 3.76
N ALA A 114 13.28 7.59 3.36
CA ALA A 114 13.17 8.19 2.04
C ALA A 114 13.66 7.21 0.95
N PRO A 115 12.84 6.92 -0.08
CA PRO A 115 13.27 6.11 -1.20
C PRO A 115 14.31 6.88 -2.02
N ARG A 116 15.44 6.21 -2.30
CA ARG A 116 16.59 6.77 -3.05
C ARG A 116 16.67 6.34 -4.52
N THR A 117 16.00 5.27 -4.91
CA THR A 117 16.03 4.71 -6.26
C THR A 117 14.65 4.79 -6.88
N ILE A 118 14.59 4.80 -8.22
CA ILE A 118 13.32 4.90 -8.93
C ILE A 118 12.42 3.69 -8.64
N GLU A 119 13.00 2.49 -8.48
CA GLU A 119 12.27 1.27 -8.13
C GLU A 119 11.62 1.40 -6.74
N ALA A 120 12.34 1.95 -5.77
CA ALA A 120 11.80 2.20 -4.44
C ALA A 120 10.68 3.24 -4.46
N CYS A 121 10.82 4.29 -5.28
CA CYS A 121 9.77 5.27 -5.52
C CYS A 121 8.51 4.63 -6.12
N ILE A 122 8.67 3.78 -7.15
CA ILE A 122 7.57 3.07 -7.81
C ILE A 122 6.85 2.14 -6.84
N VAL A 123 7.58 1.33 -6.07
CA VAL A 123 6.99 0.40 -5.10
C VAL A 123 6.23 1.15 -4.00
N GLN A 124 6.81 2.23 -3.46
CA GLN A 124 6.16 3.08 -2.46
C GLN A 124 4.86 3.68 -3.00
N ASP A 125 4.87 4.24 -4.22
CA ASP A 125 3.67 4.82 -4.82
C ASP A 125 2.61 3.75 -5.09
N ALA A 126 3.01 2.60 -5.63
CA ALA A 126 2.11 1.50 -5.96
C ALA A 126 1.39 0.93 -4.72
N ASP A 127 2.10 0.78 -3.59
CA ASP A 127 1.51 0.34 -2.33
C ASP A 127 0.49 1.38 -1.80
N ARG A 128 0.89 2.65 -1.75
CA ARG A 128 0.00 3.73 -1.28
C ARG A 128 -1.23 3.91 -2.13
N LEU A 129 -1.12 3.70 -3.45
CA LEU A 129 -2.26 3.73 -4.36
C LEU A 129 -3.32 2.69 -3.99
N ASP A 130 -2.95 1.55 -3.40
CA ASP A 130 -3.91 0.51 -2.98
C ASP A 130 -4.78 0.93 -1.78
N ALA A 131 -4.37 1.98 -1.05
CA ALA A 131 -5.16 2.61 0.01
C ALA A 131 -6.19 3.63 -0.53
N LEU A 132 -6.13 3.97 -1.82
CA LEU A 132 -6.99 4.97 -2.45
C LEU A 132 -8.02 4.35 -3.41
N GLY A 133 -9.06 5.11 -3.74
CA GLY A 133 -10.12 4.70 -4.67
C GLY A 133 -11.04 3.62 -4.10
N ALA A 134 -11.83 2.96 -4.96
CA ALA A 134 -12.90 2.04 -4.53
C ALA A 134 -12.41 0.87 -3.64
N VAL A 135 -11.26 0.27 -3.96
CA VAL A 135 -10.68 -0.79 -3.13
C VAL A 135 -10.18 -0.24 -1.80
N GLY A 136 -9.53 0.93 -1.83
CA GLY A 136 -9.10 1.63 -0.62
C GLY A 136 -10.27 1.94 0.33
N LEU A 137 -11.40 2.39 -0.22
CA LEU A 137 -12.62 2.63 0.54
C LEU A 137 -13.16 1.36 1.20
N ALA A 138 -13.24 0.25 0.47
CA ALA A 138 -13.68 -1.02 1.02
C ALA A 138 -12.76 -1.49 2.17
N ARG A 139 -11.43 -1.36 2.00
CA ARG A 139 -10.44 -1.69 3.03
C ARG A 139 -10.55 -0.77 4.25
N LEU A 140 -10.80 0.51 4.04
CA LEU A 140 -11.02 1.50 5.10
C LEU A 140 -12.18 1.04 5.99
N TYR A 141 -13.36 0.80 5.43
CA TYR A 141 -14.53 0.41 6.25
C TYR A 141 -14.39 -0.99 6.86
N TYR A 142 -13.79 -1.94 6.14
CA TYR A 142 -13.48 -3.26 6.70
C TYR A 142 -12.58 -3.15 7.94
N THR A 143 -11.54 -2.32 7.87
CA THR A 143 -10.61 -2.09 8.98
C THR A 143 -11.30 -1.33 10.12
N ALA A 144 -12.06 -0.29 9.82
CA ALA A 144 -12.81 0.50 10.79
C ALA A 144 -13.80 -0.36 11.59
N GLY A 145 -14.56 -1.24 10.92
CA GLY A 145 -15.48 -2.16 11.57
C GLY A 145 -14.77 -3.14 12.52
N ARG A 146 -13.59 -3.66 12.13
CA ARG A 146 -12.75 -4.49 13.02
C ARG A 146 -12.16 -3.74 14.21
N MET A 147 -12.00 -2.42 14.09
CA MET A 147 -11.51 -1.54 15.15
C MET A 147 -12.62 -0.99 16.03
N GLY A 148 -13.90 -1.27 15.72
CA GLY A 148 -15.05 -0.76 16.47
C GLY A 148 -15.35 0.72 16.21
N SER A 149 -14.80 1.30 15.14
CA SER A 149 -15.10 2.67 14.74
C SER A 149 -16.52 2.78 14.18
N ALA A 150 -17.19 3.91 14.42
CA ALA A 150 -18.45 4.24 13.75
C ALA A 150 -18.19 4.61 12.28
N LEU A 151 -19.22 4.51 11.42
CA LEU A 151 -19.10 4.86 10.00
C LEU A 151 -18.78 6.35 9.82
N ALA A 152 -19.50 7.21 10.53
CA ALA A 152 -19.33 8.65 10.56
C ALA A 152 -19.86 9.21 11.88
N HIS A 153 -19.52 10.46 12.20
CA HIS A 153 -20.13 11.15 13.34
C HIS A 153 -21.62 11.44 13.04
N PRO A 154 -22.54 11.21 14.00
CA PRO A 154 -23.98 11.26 13.73
C PRO A 154 -24.49 12.63 13.28
N ALA A 155 -24.00 13.72 13.89
CA ALA A 155 -24.47 15.08 13.61
C ALA A 155 -23.50 15.95 12.79
N ASP A 156 -22.26 15.49 12.61
CA ASP A 156 -21.20 16.27 11.94
C ASP A 156 -20.24 15.32 11.21
N PRO A 157 -20.74 14.63 10.16
CA PRO A 157 -19.97 13.62 9.44
C PRO A 157 -18.76 14.22 8.68
N LEU A 158 -18.73 15.53 8.48
CA LEU A 158 -17.62 16.24 7.80
C LEU A 158 -16.64 16.90 8.77
N ALA A 159 -16.83 16.75 10.08
CA ALA A 159 -15.99 17.35 11.11
C ALA A 159 -15.82 18.87 10.92
N ARG A 160 -16.92 19.59 10.68
CA ARG A 160 -16.91 21.06 10.50
C ARG A 160 -16.68 21.80 11.82
N ASP A 161 -17.25 21.29 12.91
CA ASP A 161 -17.25 21.93 14.23
C ASP A 161 -16.49 21.11 15.29
N ARG A 162 -15.76 20.08 14.85
CA ARG A 162 -14.94 19.20 15.69
C ARG A 162 -13.64 18.84 14.96
N PRO A 163 -12.57 18.47 15.67
CA PRO A 163 -11.40 17.87 15.02
C PRO A 163 -11.77 16.55 14.35
N LEU A 164 -11.00 16.19 13.31
CA LEU A 164 -11.03 14.85 12.72
C LEU A 164 -10.58 13.82 13.76
N ASP A 165 -11.34 12.73 13.87
CA ASP A 165 -11.05 11.58 14.71
C ASP A 165 -11.23 10.30 13.89
N ASP A 166 -10.18 9.90 13.18
CA ASP A 166 -10.18 8.72 12.32
C ASP A 166 -10.09 7.39 13.08
N ARG A 167 -10.01 7.44 14.42
CA ARG A 167 -10.16 6.27 15.30
C ARG A 167 -11.62 6.07 15.67
N ALA A 168 -12.34 7.14 15.94
CA ALA A 168 -13.77 7.08 16.27
C ALA A 168 -14.65 6.95 15.01
N TYR A 169 -14.29 7.62 13.91
CA TYR A 169 -15.14 7.75 12.71
C TYR A 169 -14.39 7.38 11.44
N ALA A 170 -14.89 6.37 10.72
CA ALA A 170 -14.28 5.86 9.50
C ALA A 170 -14.21 6.93 8.39
N LEU A 171 -15.27 7.72 8.23
CA LEU A 171 -15.36 8.75 7.19
C LEU A 171 -14.28 9.83 7.33
N ASP A 172 -13.92 10.20 8.56
CA ASP A 172 -12.86 11.18 8.86
C ASP A 172 -11.49 10.74 8.31
N HIS A 173 -11.25 9.43 8.19
CA HIS A 173 -9.98 8.88 7.69
C HIS A 173 -9.65 9.34 6.27
N ILE A 174 -10.68 9.67 5.47
CA ILE A 174 -10.50 10.18 4.11
C ILE A 174 -9.68 11.48 4.16
N GLU A 175 -10.06 12.44 5.00
CA GLU A 175 -9.35 13.72 5.09
C GLU A 175 -8.16 13.67 6.07
N ALA A 176 -8.27 12.91 7.16
CA ALA A 176 -7.20 12.81 8.16
C ALA A 176 -5.93 12.13 7.62
N LYS A 177 -6.08 11.19 6.68
CA LYS A 177 -4.95 10.40 6.17
C LYS A 177 -4.94 10.26 4.65
N LEU A 178 -6.02 9.80 4.03
CA LEU A 178 -5.98 9.47 2.60
C LEU A 178 -5.71 10.70 1.72
N ALA A 179 -6.24 11.86 2.13
CA ALA A 179 -6.03 13.14 1.45
C ALA A 179 -4.57 13.62 1.49
N THR A 180 -3.74 13.12 2.41
CA THR A 180 -2.33 13.50 2.46
C THR A 180 -1.48 12.68 1.48
N LEU A 181 -1.98 11.54 0.99
CA LEU A 181 -1.19 10.60 0.21
C LEU A 181 -0.70 11.17 -1.14
N PRO A 182 -1.51 11.89 -1.94
CA PRO A 182 -1.04 12.40 -3.24
C PRO A 182 0.21 13.27 -3.13
N ALA A 183 0.29 14.13 -2.12
CA ALA A 183 1.45 15.00 -1.87
C ALA A 183 2.72 14.25 -1.45
N THR A 184 2.58 12.99 -1.02
CA THR A 184 3.71 12.14 -0.61
C THR A 184 4.22 11.22 -1.72
N MET A 185 3.51 11.15 -2.85
CA MET A 185 3.91 10.32 -4.00
C MET A 185 5.25 10.79 -4.55
N ARG A 186 6.01 9.84 -5.10
CA ARG A 186 7.39 10.03 -5.55
C ARG A 186 7.52 10.19 -7.05
N THR A 187 6.58 9.62 -7.79
CA THR A 187 6.51 9.67 -9.25
C THR A 187 5.40 10.62 -9.70
N ALA A 188 5.59 11.30 -10.82
CA ALA A 188 4.56 12.17 -11.39
C ALA A 188 3.30 11.36 -11.76
N ALA A 189 3.47 10.15 -12.28
CA ALA A 189 2.39 9.22 -12.59
C ALA A 189 1.62 8.77 -11.34
N GLY A 190 2.35 8.42 -10.27
CA GLY A 190 1.80 8.06 -8.98
C GLY A 190 0.95 9.20 -8.39
N ALA A 191 1.49 10.43 -8.40
CA ALA A 191 0.76 11.61 -7.94
C ALA A 191 -0.55 11.84 -8.73
N ARG A 192 -0.50 11.84 -10.07
CA ARG A 192 -1.70 12.00 -10.92
C ARG A 192 -2.77 10.95 -10.63
N LEU A 193 -2.37 9.68 -10.49
CA LEU A 193 -3.30 8.60 -10.22
C LEU A 193 -3.84 8.66 -8.79
N ALA A 194 -3.04 9.11 -7.83
CA ALA A 194 -3.45 9.30 -6.45
C ALA A 194 -4.52 10.39 -6.34
N GLU A 195 -4.31 11.55 -6.98
CA GLU A 195 -5.30 12.63 -7.03
C GLU A 195 -6.63 12.15 -7.60
N LYS A 196 -6.59 11.48 -8.76
CA LYS A 196 -7.79 10.91 -9.39
C LYS A 196 -8.55 9.95 -8.46
N ARG A 197 -7.83 9.13 -7.69
CA ARG A 197 -8.45 8.19 -6.74
C ARG A 197 -8.95 8.88 -5.48
N LEU A 198 -8.30 9.96 -5.04
CA LEU A 198 -8.76 10.80 -3.94
C LEU A 198 -10.04 11.56 -4.31
N ASP A 199 -10.12 12.13 -5.51
CA ASP A 199 -11.32 12.79 -6.02
C ASP A 199 -12.52 11.85 -5.98
N TRP A 200 -12.32 10.58 -6.38
CA TRP A 200 -13.37 9.56 -6.27
C TRP A 200 -13.79 9.30 -4.82
N LEU A 201 -12.85 9.25 -3.88
CA LEU A 201 -13.15 9.07 -2.45
C LEU A 201 -13.94 10.26 -1.88
N ARG A 202 -13.59 11.49 -2.27
CA ARG A 202 -14.30 12.70 -1.87
C ARG A 202 -15.71 12.73 -2.45
N ALA A 203 -15.87 12.36 -3.72
CA ALA A 203 -17.19 12.23 -4.33
C ALA A 203 -18.06 11.18 -3.61
N PHE A 204 -17.50 10.02 -3.24
CA PHE A 204 -18.21 9.04 -2.41
C PHE A 204 -18.60 9.65 -1.05
N ARG A 205 -17.67 10.32 -0.36
CA ARG A 205 -17.93 10.96 0.93
C ARG A 205 -19.08 11.95 0.85
N ASP A 206 -19.09 12.79 -0.18
CA ASP A 206 -20.12 13.82 -0.34
C ASP A 206 -21.49 13.18 -0.54
N THR A 207 -21.60 12.16 -1.39
CA THR A 207 -22.82 11.35 -1.54
C THR A 207 -23.23 10.67 -0.22
N PHE A 208 -22.28 10.06 0.49
CA PHE A 208 -22.53 9.42 1.77
C PHE A 208 -23.10 10.43 2.79
N VAL A 209 -22.56 11.64 2.85
CA VAL A 209 -23.02 12.69 3.77
C VAL A 209 -24.44 13.15 3.44
N ASP A 210 -24.76 13.28 2.16
CA ASP A 210 -26.10 13.63 1.69
C ASP A 210 -27.15 12.57 2.07
N GLU A 211 -26.77 11.29 2.07
CA GLU A 211 -27.61 10.17 2.51
C GLU A 211 -27.68 10.07 4.03
N TRP A 212 -26.57 10.33 4.73
CA TRP A 212 -26.46 10.26 6.19
C TRP A 212 -27.24 11.38 6.90
N GLY A 213 -27.24 12.58 6.31
CA GLY A 213 -27.86 13.79 6.85
C GLY A 213 -29.35 13.95 6.56
N ARG A 214 -29.98 13.03 5.84
CA ARG A 214 -31.44 13.00 5.65
C ARG A 214 -32.09 12.14 6.73
N GLY A 215 -32.07 12.65 7.95
CA GLY A 215 -33.12 12.33 8.92
C GLY A 215 -34.30 13.24 8.63
N ASP A 216 -35.37 12.69 8.04
CA ASP A 216 -36.69 13.32 8.10
C ASP A 216 -37.18 13.41 9.56
#